data_AF-A0A2A5HDR3-F1
#
_entry.id   AF-A0A2A5HDR3-F1
#
_cell.length_a   1.000
_cell.length_b   1.000
_cell.length_c   1.000
_cell.angle_alpha   90.00
_cell.angle_beta   90.00
_cell.angle_gamma   90.00
#
_symmetry.space_group_name_H-M   'P 1'
#
loop_
_entity.id
_entity.type
_entity.pdbx_description
1 polymer ?
#
loop_
_entity_poly.entity_id
_entity_poly.type
_entity_poly.pdbx_seq_one_letter_code
_entity_poly.pdbx_strand_id
1 'polypeptide(L)'
;MKHRKKHKIISLILLSLFLTSFFVIKGQNFDYTHTQPNENNTYNKKELKLLGKLLSVFDEHLVTISREKNISNAYHLFFEELKYIESEEDFRQKTKIGTSKHEALLDKISKNKMFNDIWIYEYGRDIYTKDTNVVYLNLNMEGKYLEFLKNYGKSAEMIKNYHLAIETSSGISPSISLSFLQLHDKFDFNKNYNRLIWMVHFITITSEREYINNNN
;
A
#
# COMPACT_ATOMS: atom_id res chain seq x y z
N MET A 1 -38.80 7.89 -46.71
CA MET A 1 -38.35 8.95 -45.78
C MET A 1 -38.51 8.63 -44.28
N LYS A 2 -39.37 7.68 -43.86
CA LYS A 2 -39.57 7.30 -42.43
C LYS A 2 -38.44 6.45 -41.80
N HIS A 3 -37.62 5.76 -42.59
CA HIS A 3 -36.57 4.86 -42.07
C HIS A 3 -35.30 5.57 -41.54
N ARG A 4 -34.97 6.77 -42.04
CA ARG A 4 -33.76 7.51 -41.62
C ARG A 4 -33.87 8.17 -40.23
N LYS A 5 -35.07 8.38 -39.70
CA LYS A 5 -35.27 8.99 -38.36
C LYS A 5 -35.04 7.99 -37.21
N LYS A 6 -35.33 6.69 -37.40
CA LYS A 6 -35.14 5.67 -36.35
C LYS A 6 -33.66 5.42 -36.03
N HIS A 7 -32.77 5.44 -37.02
CA HIS A 7 -31.34 5.23 -36.78
C HIS A 7 -30.65 6.38 -36.04
N LYS A 8 -31.12 7.64 -36.21
CA LYS A 8 -30.58 8.78 -35.45
C LYS A 8 -30.96 8.75 -33.96
N ILE A 9 -32.14 8.24 -33.62
CA ILE A 9 -32.62 8.13 -32.23
C ILE A 9 -31.89 6.99 -31.50
N ILE A 10 -31.68 5.85 -32.16
CA ILE A 10 -30.92 4.73 -31.58
C ILE A 10 -29.44 5.10 -31.37
N SER A 11 -28.85 5.88 -32.29
CA SER A 11 -27.47 6.36 -32.15
C SER A 11 -27.29 7.40 -31.04
N LEU A 12 -28.33 8.17 -30.68
CA LEU A 12 -28.27 9.12 -29.55
C LEU A 12 -28.40 8.43 -28.18
N ILE A 13 -29.19 7.34 -28.09
CA ILE A 13 -29.38 6.58 -26.86
C ILE A 13 -28.13 5.75 -26.52
N LEU A 14 -27.41 5.25 -27.53
CA LEU A 14 -26.13 4.56 -27.31
C LEU A 14 -24.98 5.50 -26.92
N LEU A 15 -25.03 6.78 -27.33
CA LEU A 15 -24.02 7.76 -26.95
C LEU A 15 -24.24 8.30 -25.52
N SER A 16 -25.48 8.30 -25.01
CA SER A 16 -25.76 8.70 -23.61
C SER A 16 -25.41 7.61 -22.59
N LEU A 17 -25.28 6.34 -23.01
CA LEU A 17 -24.89 5.23 -22.13
C LEU A 17 -23.38 5.14 -21.88
N PHE A 18 -22.56 5.92 -22.61
CA PHE A 18 -21.11 5.98 -22.42
C PHE A 18 -20.63 7.11 -21.48
N LEU A 19 -21.54 7.93 -20.96
CA LEU A 19 -21.20 9.13 -20.18
C LEU A 19 -21.35 9.00 -18.65
N THR A 20 -21.65 7.81 -18.11
CA THR A 20 -21.93 7.64 -16.67
C THR A 20 -21.00 6.69 -15.90
N SER A 21 -19.78 6.42 -16.39
CA SER A 21 -18.81 5.63 -15.61
C SER A 21 -17.47 6.33 -15.34
N PHE A 22 -17.44 7.65 -15.32
CA PHE A 22 -16.47 8.36 -14.46
C PHE A 22 -17.13 8.58 -13.09
N PHE A 23 -17.37 7.47 -12.37
CA PHE A 23 -17.41 7.58 -10.92
C PHE A 23 -15.99 7.96 -10.51
N VAL A 24 -15.78 9.26 -10.30
CA VAL A 24 -14.75 9.71 -9.37
C VAL A 24 -15.02 8.94 -8.10
N ILE A 25 -14.22 7.90 -7.85
CA ILE A 25 -14.14 7.27 -6.55
C ILE A 25 -13.71 8.42 -5.65
N LYS A 26 -14.68 9.04 -4.96
CA LYS A 26 -14.37 9.84 -3.81
C LYS A 26 -13.71 8.85 -2.86
N GLY A 27 -12.38 8.86 -2.81
CA GLY A 27 -11.62 8.10 -1.85
C GLY A 27 -12.32 8.25 -0.52
N GLN A 28 -12.67 7.12 0.12
CA GLN A 28 -13.23 7.17 1.45
C GLN A 28 -12.28 8.02 2.28
N ASN A 29 -12.76 9.16 2.78
CA ASN A 29 -11.96 9.96 3.69
C ASN A 29 -11.57 9.03 4.83
N PHE A 30 -10.26 8.83 5.02
CA PHE A 30 -9.75 8.05 6.14
C PHE A 30 -10.37 8.62 7.41
N ASP A 31 -11.34 7.91 7.97
CA ASP A 31 -12.04 8.37 9.14
C ASP A 31 -11.25 7.95 10.39
N TYR A 32 -10.48 8.90 10.92
CA TYR A 32 -9.75 8.77 12.18
C TYR A 32 -10.67 8.75 13.41
N THR A 33 -11.97 9.02 13.23
CA THR A 33 -12.93 9.12 14.35
C THR A 33 -13.63 7.81 14.66
N HIS A 34 -13.63 6.86 13.72
CA HIS A 34 -14.17 5.50 13.90
C HIS A 34 -13.10 4.42 14.13
N THR A 35 -11.81 4.76 14.08
CA THR A 35 -10.80 3.93 14.74
C THR A 35 -11.08 3.97 16.24
N GLN A 36 -11.24 2.80 16.87
CA GLN A 36 -11.34 2.64 18.33
C GLN A 36 -10.50 3.71 19.04
N PRO A 37 -11.06 4.40 20.04
CA PRO A 37 -10.55 5.68 20.55
C PRO A 37 -9.09 5.55 20.96
N ASN A 38 -8.18 6.01 20.11
CA ASN A 38 -6.83 6.43 20.45
C ASN A 38 -6.06 5.55 21.47
N GLU A 39 -6.27 4.23 21.48
CA GLU A 39 -5.69 3.37 22.54
C GLU A 39 -4.15 3.38 22.51
N ASN A 40 -3.55 3.77 21.39
CA ASN A 40 -2.11 3.71 21.20
C ASN A 40 -1.40 5.07 21.31
N ASN A 41 -2.07 6.23 21.16
CA ASN A 41 -1.49 7.59 21.21
C ASN A 41 -0.19 7.83 20.40
N THR A 42 0.23 6.88 19.55
CA THR A 42 1.56 6.87 18.93
C THR A 42 1.74 7.99 17.90
N TYR A 43 0.69 8.28 17.13
CA TYR A 43 0.69 9.32 16.11
C TYR A 43 -0.26 10.45 16.48
N ASN A 44 0.19 11.69 16.32
CA ASN A 44 -0.69 12.86 16.50
C ASN A 44 -1.62 13.04 15.29
N LYS A 45 -2.61 13.93 15.41
CA LYS A 45 -3.62 14.19 14.36
C LYS A 45 -3.02 14.58 13.00
N LYS A 46 -1.90 15.32 12.97
CA LYS A 46 -1.24 15.73 11.72
C LYS A 46 -0.53 14.56 11.04
N GLU A 47 0.14 13.72 11.83
CA GLU A 47 0.80 12.49 11.38
C GLU A 47 -0.22 11.49 10.84
N LEU A 48 -1.29 11.26 11.60
CA LEU A 48 -2.44 10.45 11.17
C LEU A 48 -3.00 10.96 9.84
N LYS A 49 -3.24 12.27 9.71
CA LYS A 49 -3.70 12.90 8.45
C LYS A 49 -2.78 12.60 7.26
N LEU A 50 -1.48 12.53 7.47
CA LEU A 50 -0.51 12.21 6.42
C LEU A 50 -0.53 10.72 6.07
N LEU A 51 -0.57 9.84 7.08
CA LEU A 51 -0.69 8.38 6.89
C LEU A 51 -1.94 8.00 6.12
N GLY A 52 -3.08 8.60 6.46
CA GLY A 52 -4.32 8.25 5.76
C GLY A 52 -4.36 8.74 4.32
N LYS A 53 -3.59 9.78 3.97
CA LYS A 53 -3.38 10.14 2.55
C LYS A 53 -2.56 9.07 1.83
N LEU A 54 -1.50 8.57 2.45
CA LEU A 54 -0.70 7.49 1.86
C LEU A 54 -1.54 6.23 1.71
N LEU A 55 -2.31 5.88 2.75
CA LEU A 55 -3.20 4.75 2.69
C LEU A 55 -4.26 4.92 1.60
N SER A 56 -4.86 6.11 1.46
CA SER A 56 -5.87 6.34 0.42
C SER A 56 -5.29 6.12 -1.00
N VAL A 57 -4.05 6.53 -1.25
CA VAL A 57 -3.39 6.28 -2.55
C VAL A 57 -3.14 4.79 -2.76
N PHE A 58 -2.77 4.07 -1.70
CA PHE A 58 -2.58 2.62 -1.77
C PHE A 58 -3.92 1.88 -1.94
N ASP A 59 -4.95 2.25 -1.20
CA ASP A 59 -6.32 1.76 -1.34
C ASP A 59 -6.84 1.96 -2.78
N GLU A 60 -6.64 3.16 -3.35
CA GLU A 60 -6.98 3.47 -4.75
C GLU A 60 -6.22 2.58 -5.74
N HIS A 61 -4.93 2.33 -5.51
CA HIS A 61 -4.13 1.43 -6.34
C HIS A 61 -4.69 0.00 -6.31
N LEU A 62 -4.95 -0.55 -5.11
CA LEU A 62 -5.49 -1.91 -4.96
C LEU A 62 -6.88 -2.06 -5.58
N VAL A 63 -7.77 -1.10 -5.39
CA VAL A 63 -9.09 -1.06 -6.04
C VAL A 63 -8.98 -1.04 -7.56
N THR A 64 -8.01 -0.27 -8.08
CA THR A 64 -7.80 -0.16 -9.53
C THR A 64 -7.34 -1.47 -10.16
N ILE A 65 -6.35 -2.13 -9.55
CA ILE A 65 -5.77 -3.37 -10.10
C ILE A 65 -6.68 -4.57 -9.91
N SER A 66 -7.34 -4.69 -8.75
CA SER A 66 -8.29 -5.78 -8.47
C SER A 66 -9.63 -5.60 -9.17
N ARG A 67 -9.96 -4.37 -9.59
CA ARG A 67 -11.28 -3.96 -10.11
C ARG A 67 -12.43 -4.16 -9.12
N GLU A 68 -12.11 -4.34 -7.84
CA GLU A 68 -13.08 -4.48 -6.76
C GLU A 68 -13.45 -3.12 -6.16
N LYS A 69 -14.75 -2.86 -6.04
CA LYS A 69 -15.24 -1.63 -5.38
C LYS A 69 -15.16 -1.71 -3.86
N ASN A 70 -15.23 -2.93 -3.32
CA ASN A 70 -15.11 -3.15 -1.88
C ASN A 70 -13.62 -3.22 -1.54
N ILE A 71 -13.15 -2.33 -0.67
CA ILE A 71 -11.73 -2.25 -0.32
C ILE A 71 -11.23 -3.53 0.38
N SER A 72 -12.07 -4.18 1.19
CA SER A 72 -11.69 -5.43 1.84
C SER A 72 -11.46 -6.53 0.81
N ASN A 73 -12.36 -6.66 -0.16
CA ASN A 73 -12.21 -7.61 -1.26
C ASN A 73 -11.00 -7.29 -2.13
N ALA A 74 -10.76 -6.01 -2.42
CA ALA A 74 -9.60 -5.58 -3.20
C ALA A 74 -8.28 -6.04 -2.57
N TYR A 75 -8.16 -5.90 -1.25
CA TYR A 75 -7.02 -6.42 -0.50
C TYR A 75 -6.90 -7.95 -0.58
N HIS A 76 -7.98 -8.68 -0.25
CA HIS A 76 -7.94 -10.14 -0.27
C HIS A 76 -7.60 -10.68 -1.66
N LEU A 77 -8.25 -10.18 -2.73
CA LEU A 77 -7.96 -10.62 -4.09
C LEU A 77 -6.52 -10.31 -4.50
N PHE A 78 -6.04 -9.10 -4.22
CA PHE A 78 -4.68 -8.72 -4.56
C PHE A 78 -3.65 -9.65 -3.88
N PHE A 79 -3.77 -9.86 -2.57
CA PHE A 79 -2.81 -10.69 -1.85
C PHE A 79 -2.98 -12.18 -2.14
N GLU A 80 -4.18 -12.64 -2.49
CA GLU A 80 -4.40 -14.01 -2.97
C GLU A 80 -3.67 -14.24 -4.28
N GLU A 81 -3.71 -13.27 -5.22
CA GLU A 81 -2.95 -13.37 -6.45
C GLU A 81 -1.44 -13.43 -6.23
N LEU A 82 -0.92 -12.73 -5.20
CA LEU A 82 0.52 -12.75 -4.91
C LEU A 82 1.01 -14.08 -4.33
N LYS A 83 0.12 -14.87 -3.68
CA LYS A 83 0.49 -16.18 -3.09
C LYS A 83 1.02 -17.19 -4.11
N TYR A 84 0.57 -17.10 -5.36
CA TYR A 84 0.88 -18.07 -6.42
C TYR A 84 1.93 -17.56 -7.40
N ILE A 85 2.60 -16.45 -7.10
CA ILE A 85 3.68 -15.95 -7.93
C ILE A 85 4.93 -16.78 -7.66
N GLU A 86 5.42 -17.44 -8.70
CA GLU A 86 6.61 -18.30 -8.63
C GLU A 86 7.90 -17.56 -9.02
N SER A 87 7.79 -16.41 -9.72
CA SER A 87 8.93 -15.65 -10.22
C SER A 87 9.04 -14.27 -9.57
N GLU A 88 10.28 -13.86 -9.27
CA GLU A 88 10.58 -12.55 -8.70
C GLU A 88 10.20 -11.41 -9.66
N GLU A 89 10.32 -11.64 -10.96
CA GLU A 89 9.93 -10.66 -11.98
C GLU A 89 8.42 -10.44 -12.02
N ASP A 90 7.63 -11.51 -12.01
CA ASP A 90 6.17 -11.40 -11.96
C ASP A 90 5.72 -10.74 -10.66
N PHE A 91 6.43 -11.01 -9.55
CA PHE A 91 6.19 -10.33 -8.29
C PHE A 91 6.42 -8.83 -8.47
N ARG A 92 7.63 -8.41 -8.90
CA ARG A 92 7.94 -7.00 -9.14
C ARG A 92 6.93 -6.31 -10.05
N GLN A 93 6.52 -6.94 -11.15
CA GLN A 93 5.57 -6.35 -12.08
C GLN A 93 4.18 -6.17 -11.46
N LYS A 94 3.68 -7.18 -10.74
CA LYS A 94 2.38 -7.11 -10.04
C LYS A 94 2.39 -6.17 -8.84
N THR A 95 3.55 -6.02 -8.19
CA THR A 95 3.70 -5.18 -7.02
C THR A 95 4.13 -3.75 -7.34
N LYS A 96 4.39 -3.44 -8.62
CA LYS A 96 4.81 -2.10 -9.04
C LYS A 96 3.70 -1.09 -8.78
N ILE A 97 3.89 -0.24 -7.77
CA ILE A 97 2.97 0.86 -7.47
C ILE A 97 3.23 2.03 -8.43
N GLY A 98 2.90 1.82 -9.69
CA GLY A 98 3.06 2.80 -10.77
C GLY A 98 1.94 3.85 -10.75
N THR A 99 2.06 4.88 -9.91
CA THR A 99 1.34 6.14 -10.12
C THR A 99 2.21 7.34 -9.72
N SER A 100 2.24 8.37 -10.57
CA SER A 100 2.95 9.63 -10.26
C SER A 100 2.47 10.27 -8.95
N LYS A 101 1.20 10.04 -8.57
CA LYS A 101 0.64 10.48 -7.29
C LYS A 101 1.26 9.77 -6.09
N HIS A 102 1.50 8.46 -6.19
CA HIS A 102 2.14 7.67 -5.13
C HIS A 102 3.59 8.10 -4.94
N GLU A 103 4.35 8.20 -6.02
CA GLU A 103 5.75 8.64 -6.00
C GLU A 103 5.87 10.06 -5.40
N ALA A 104 5.02 11.00 -5.84
CA ALA A 104 5.00 12.35 -5.29
C ALA A 104 4.64 12.38 -3.80
N LEU A 105 3.77 11.48 -3.34
CA LEU A 105 3.41 11.39 -1.94
C LEU A 105 4.52 10.75 -1.09
N LEU A 106 5.18 9.71 -1.59
CA LEU A 106 6.35 9.12 -0.95
C LEU A 106 7.51 10.12 -0.89
N ASP A 107 7.77 10.89 -1.95
CA ASP A 107 8.76 11.97 -1.95
C ASP A 107 8.41 13.06 -0.92
N LYS A 108 7.13 13.40 -0.80
CA LYS A 108 6.69 14.34 0.24
C LYS A 108 6.89 13.78 1.65
N ILE A 109 6.65 12.48 1.85
CA ILE A 109 6.84 11.82 3.15
C ILE A 109 8.32 11.72 3.47
N SER A 110 9.17 11.34 2.51
CA SER A 110 10.62 11.21 2.69
C SER A 110 11.30 12.51 3.12
N LYS A 111 10.77 13.66 2.69
CA LYS A 111 11.19 15.00 3.11
C LYS A 111 10.62 15.44 4.47
N ASN A 112 9.71 14.65 5.05
CA ASN A 112 9.09 14.91 6.34
C ASN A 112 9.77 14.07 7.43
N LYS A 113 9.85 14.60 8.66
CA LYS A 113 10.34 13.85 9.83
C LYS A 113 9.60 12.52 10.05
N MET A 114 8.35 12.42 9.58
CA MET A 114 7.52 11.23 9.66
C MET A 114 8.09 10.04 8.86
N PHE A 115 8.95 10.28 7.87
CA PHE A 115 9.62 9.18 7.18
C PHE A 115 10.39 8.32 8.18
N ASN A 116 11.22 8.95 9.03
CA ASN A 116 12.00 8.26 10.06
C ASN A 116 11.12 7.67 11.17
N ASP A 117 9.84 8.04 11.26
CA ASP A 117 8.92 7.36 12.20
C ASP A 117 8.56 5.94 11.71
N ILE A 118 8.84 5.59 10.45
CA ILE A 118 8.44 4.31 9.84
C ILE A 118 9.62 3.62 9.15
N TRP A 119 10.38 4.35 8.35
CA TRP A 119 11.40 3.81 7.47
C TRP A 119 12.76 4.45 7.70
N ILE A 120 13.79 3.72 7.31
CA ILE A 120 15.14 4.22 7.04
C ILE A 120 15.53 3.82 5.62
N TYR A 121 16.49 4.53 5.05
CA TYR A 121 17.16 4.06 3.85
C TYR A 121 18.25 3.07 4.24
N GLU A 122 18.25 1.91 3.58
CA GLU A 122 19.31 0.92 3.68
C GLU A 122 20.02 0.81 2.33
N TYR A 123 21.32 0.58 2.39
CA TYR A 123 22.20 0.54 1.23
C TYR A 123 22.75 -0.87 1.07
N GLY A 124 22.34 -1.53 0.00
CA GLY A 124 22.88 -2.82 -0.42
C GLY A 124 23.88 -2.66 -1.56
N ARG A 125 24.79 -3.62 -1.71
CA ARG A 125 25.58 -3.75 -2.93
C ARG A 125 24.94 -4.83 -3.79
N ASP A 126 24.66 -4.52 -5.05
CA ASP A 126 24.32 -5.54 -6.02
C ASP A 126 25.52 -6.50 -6.20
N ILE A 127 25.28 -7.78 -5.93
CA ILE A 127 26.31 -8.83 -5.97
C ILE A 127 26.77 -9.16 -7.40
N TYR A 128 25.95 -8.88 -8.41
CA TYR A 128 26.22 -9.16 -9.81
C TYR A 128 26.95 -8.00 -10.49
N THR A 129 26.54 -6.77 -10.19
CA THR A 129 27.14 -5.59 -10.83
C THR A 129 28.28 -4.99 -10.03
N LYS A 130 28.38 -5.25 -8.71
CA LYS A 130 29.37 -4.71 -7.75
C LYS A 130 29.49 -3.18 -7.66
N ASP A 131 28.89 -2.45 -8.60
CA ASP A 131 29.02 -1.02 -8.83
C ASP A 131 27.79 -0.23 -8.39
N THR A 132 26.66 -0.89 -8.08
CA THR A 132 25.42 -0.22 -7.69
C THR A 132 25.13 -0.35 -6.20
N ASN A 133 25.06 0.80 -5.52
CA ASN A 133 24.41 0.90 -4.21
C ASN A 133 22.90 0.86 -4.44
N VAL A 134 22.28 -0.30 -4.26
CA VAL A 134 20.82 -0.41 -4.26
C VAL A 134 20.32 0.25 -3.00
N VAL A 135 19.43 1.24 -3.15
CA VAL A 135 18.78 1.89 -2.02
C VAL A 135 17.40 1.31 -1.87
N TYR A 136 17.13 0.70 -0.73
CA TYR A 136 15.80 0.21 -0.38
C TYR A 136 15.33 0.78 0.95
N LEU A 137 14.03 0.71 1.22
CA LEU A 137 13.50 1.04 2.53
C LEU A 137 13.60 -0.18 3.43
N ASN A 138 14.09 0.04 4.64
CA ASN A 138 13.88 -0.88 5.75
C ASN A 138 13.04 -0.17 6.82
N LEU A 139 12.43 -0.92 7.73
CA LEU A 139 11.71 -0.36 8.87
C LEU A 139 12.70 0.32 9.81
N ASN A 140 12.34 1.50 10.33
CA ASN A 140 13.07 2.06 11.46
C ASN A 140 12.70 1.29 12.72
N MET A 141 13.63 0.47 13.23
CA MET A 141 13.42 -0.35 14.42
C MET A 141 13.21 0.47 15.71
N GLU A 142 13.63 1.74 15.72
CA GLU A 142 13.39 2.69 16.81
C GLU A 142 12.25 3.68 16.48
N GLY A 143 11.59 3.47 15.33
CA GLY A 143 10.52 4.33 14.83
C GLY A 143 9.18 4.11 15.54
N LYS A 144 8.33 5.13 15.47
CA LYS A 144 6.95 5.06 16.00
C LYS A 144 6.12 3.94 15.39
N TYR A 145 6.44 3.47 14.19
CA TYR A 145 5.70 2.37 13.57
C TYR A 145 5.83 1.07 14.38
N LEU A 146 7.02 0.78 14.92
CA LEU A 146 7.22 -0.40 15.78
C LEU A 146 6.46 -0.23 17.10
N GLU A 147 6.47 0.96 17.70
CA GLU A 147 5.65 1.27 18.88
C GLU A 147 4.15 1.09 18.58
N PHE A 148 3.69 1.54 17.41
CA PHE A 148 2.32 1.36 16.96
C PHE A 148 1.96 -0.13 16.83
N LEU A 149 2.82 -0.94 16.19
CA LEU A 149 2.61 -2.39 16.07
C LEU A 149 2.57 -3.06 17.44
N LYS A 150 3.50 -2.71 18.34
CA LYS A 150 3.54 -3.21 19.72
C LYS A 150 2.26 -2.92 20.48
N ASN A 151 1.78 -1.69 20.40
CA ASN A 151 0.57 -1.27 21.10
C ASN A 151 -0.69 -1.90 20.48
N TYR A 152 -0.80 -1.91 19.14
CA TYR A 152 -1.95 -2.51 18.45
C TYR A 152 -1.99 -4.03 18.61
N GLY A 153 -0.83 -4.67 18.71
CA GLY A 153 -0.71 -6.10 19.00
C GLY A 153 -1.27 -6.52 20.37
N LYS A 154 -1.44 -5.61 21.33
CA LYS A 154 -2.03 -5.93 22.65
C LYS A 154 -3.47 -6.45 22.54
N SER A 155 -4.22 -5.98 21.55
CA SER A 155 -5.60 -6.40 21.27
C SER A 155 -5.76 -7.23 19.99
N ALA A 156 -4.68 -7.45 19.25
CA ALA A 156 -4.67 -8.22 18.00
C ALA A 156 -3.46 -9.18 17.96
N GLU A 157 -3.68 -10.45 18.34
CA GLU A 157 -2.63 -11.47 18.48
C GLU A 157 -1.77 -11.63 17.21
N MET A 158 -2.38 -11.54 16.04
CA MET A 158 -1.66 -11.60 14.77
C MET A 158 -0.65 -10.47 14.60
N ILE A 159 -1.03 -9.26 15.00
CA ILE A 159 -0.16 -8.08 14.93
C ILE A 159 0.96 -8.20 15.96
N LYS A 160 0.67 -8.74 17.14
CA LYS A 160 1.70 -9.04 18.14
C LYS A 160 2.74 -10.00 17.58
N ASN A 161 2.32 -11.08 16.94
CA ASN A 161 3.24 -12.05 16.34
C ASN A 161 4.05 -11.43 15.20
N TYR A 162 3.43 -10.60 14.36
CA TYR A 162 4.11 -9.86 13.30
C TYR A 162 5.14 -8.87 13.86
N HIS A 163 4.81 -8.11 14.91
CA HIS A 163 5.73 -7.22 15.62
C HIS A 163 6.94 -7.99 16.16
N LEU A 164 6.70 -9.09 16.89
CA LEU A 164 7.77 -9.91 17.48
C LEU A 164 8.69 -10.50 16.42
N ALA A 165 8.13 -10.93 15.27
CA ALA A 165 8.91 -11.43 14.17
C ALA A 165 9.84 -10.34 13.61
N ILE A 166 9.32 -9.14 13.31
CA ILE A 166 10.11 -8.01 12.82
C ILE A 166 11.19 -7.61 13.83
N GLU A 167 10.84 -7.51 15.12
CA GLU A 167 11.77 -7.15 16.20
C GLU A 167 12.91 -8.16 16.31
N THR A 168 12.61 -9.45 16.19
CA THR A 168 13.59 -10.54 16.26
C THR A 168 14.53 -10.55 15.05
N SER A 169 14.04 -10.24 13.85
CA SER A 169 14.85 -10.20 12.63
C SER A 169 15.41 -8.82 12.27
N SER A 170 15.18 -7.81 13.11
CA SER A 170 15.57 -6.41 12.86
C SER A 170 15.09 -5.86 11.50
N GLY A 171 13.88 -6.23 11.09
CA GLY A 171 13.31 -5.85 9.79
C GLY A 171 12.36 -6.91 9.22
N ILE A 172 11.94 -6.73 7.97
CA ILE A 172 11.07 -7.70 7.28
C ILE A 172 11.94 -8.69 6.50
N SER A 173 12.20 -9.86 7.08
CA SER A 173 12.92 -10.94 6.39
C SER A 173 12.04 -11.62 5.31
N PRO A 174 12.64 -12.34 4.33
CA PRO A 174 11.88 -13.07 3.32
C PRO A 174 10.82 -14.02 3.90
N SER A 175 11.17 -14.73 4.99
CA SER A 175 10.25 -15.61 5.70
C SER A 175 9.06 -14.87 6.30
N ILE A 176 9.28 -13.65 6.83
CA ILE A 176 8.21 -12.78 7.34
C ILE A 176 7.32 -12.31 6.19
N SER A 177 7.90 -11.87 5.07
CA SER A 177 7.12 -11.45 3.89
C SER A 177 6.18 -12.56 3.42
N LEU A 178 6.71 -13.76 3.21
CA LEU A 178 5.93 -14.92 2.76
C LEU A 178 4.86 -15.31 3.78
N SER A 179 5.22 -15.39 5.07
CA SER A 179 4.27 -15.74 6.12
C SER A 179 3.17 -14.69 6.27
N PHE A 180 3.49 -13.40 6.11
CA PHE A 180 2.52 -12.32 6.22
C PHE A 180 1.52 -12.32 5.07
N LEU A 181 1.97 -12.58 3.83
CA LEU A 181 1.09 -12.78 2.67
C LEU A 181 0.05 -13.88 2.93
N GLN A 182 0.45 -15.00 3.53
CA GLN A 182 -0.47 -16.10 3.85
C GLN A 182 -1.57 -15.75 4.86
N LEU A 183 -1.44 -14.63 5.58
CA LEU A 183 -2.37 -14.24 6.63
C LEU A 183 -3.51 -13.34 6.13
N HIS A 184 -3.54 -12.90 4.87
CA HIS A 184 -4.51 -11.90 4.42
C HIS A 184 -5.96 -12.28 4.71
N ASP A 185 -6.34 -13.55 4.60
CA ASP A 185 -7.71 -14.04 4.85
C ASP A 185 -8.17 -13.88 6.30
N LYS A 186 -7.22 -13.66 7.22
CA LYS A 186 -7.49 -13.50 8.64
C LYS A 186 -7.57 -12.03 9.06
N PHE A 187 -7.32 -11.09 8.13
CA PHE A 187 -7.40 -9.66 8.38
C PHE A 187 -8.78 -9.10 8.02
N ASP A 188 -9.34 -8.30 8.92
CA ASP A 188 -10.46 -7.44 8.60
C ASP A 188 -9.94 -6.15 7.95
N PHE A 189 -9.94 -6.10 6.62
CA PHE A 189 -9.50 -4.94 5.85
C PHE A 189 -10.51 -3.80 5.83
N ASN A 190 -11.65 -3.89 6.51
CA ASN A 190 -12.46 -2.70 6.78
C ASN A 190 -11.81 -1.81 7.85
N LYS A 191 -10.88 -2.36 8.66
CA LYS A 191 -10.12 -1.59 9.66
C LYS A 191 -8.93 -0.88 9.03
N ASN A 192 -8.90 0.44 9.17
CA ASN A 192 -7.83 1.29 8.62
C ASN A 192 -6.42 0.89 9.14
N TYR A 193 -6.29 0.47 10.40
CA TYR A 193 -4.99 0.04 10.95
C TYR A 193 -4.49 -1.26 10.33
N ASN A 194 -5.37 -2.20 10.02
CA ASN A 194 -4.98 -3.39 9.28
C ASN A 194 -4.46 -3.02 7.89
N ARG A 195 -5.22 -2.19 7.16
CA ARG A 195 -4.81 -1.69 5.84
C ARG A 195 -3.49 -0.91 5.89
N LEU A 196 -3.28 -0.09 6.92
CA LEU A 196 -2.03 0.66 7.14
C LEU A 196 -0.83 -0.27 7.34
N ILE A 197 -0.97 -1.32 8.15
CA ILE A 197 0.11 -2.29 8.40
C ILE A 197 0.52 -2.98 7.10
N TRP A 198 -0.47 -3.40 6.31
CA TRP A 198 -0.24 -4.01 5.01
C TRP A 198 0.37 -3.05 4.01
N MET A 199 -0.08 -1.79 3.97
CA MET A 199 0.54 -0.75 3.15
C MET A 199 2.01 -0.54 3.53
N VAL A 200 2.34 -0.41 4.81
CA VAL A 200 3.73 -0.23 5.25
C VAL A 200 4.56 -1.47 4.91
N HIS A 201 4.08 -2.67 5.24
CA HIS A 201 4.74 -3.93 4.90
C HIS A 201 5.08 -3.99 3.41
N PHE A 202 4.06 -3.74 2.58
CA PHE A 202 4.17 -3.88 1.15
C PHE A 202 5.12 -2.84 0.55
N ILE A 203 4.95 -1.56 0.90
CA ILE A 203 5.86 -0.50 0.45
C ILE A 203 7.30 -0.83 0.83
N THR A 204 7.55 -1.32 2.06
CA THR A 204 8.91 -1.70 2.47
C THR A 204 9.49 -2.78 1.57
N ILE A 205 8.79 -3.90 1.37
CA ILE A 205 9.34 -5.05 0.61
C ILE A 205 9.42 -4.81 -0.90
N THR A 206 8.67 -3.83 -1.43
CA THR A 206 8.69 -3.49 -2.86
C THR A 206 9.49 -2.22 -3.15
N SER A 207 10.12 -1.63 -2.13
CA SER A 207 10.84 -0.35 -2.27
C SER A 207 12.24 -0.56 -2.84
N GLU A 208 12.32 -0.95 -4.09
CA GLU A 208 13.58 -0.82 -4.82
C GLU A 208 13.61 0.57 -5.47
N ARG A 209 14.59 1.39 -5.09
CA ARG A 209 15.02 2.47 -5.96
C ARG A 209 16.29 2.03 -6.65
N GLU A 210 16.19 1.80 -7.95
CA GLU A 210 17.35 1.83 -8.83
C GLU A 210 17.97 3.23 -8.72
N TYR A 211 18.99 3.37 -7.87
CA TYR A 211 19.83 4.55 -7.90
C TYR A 211 20.88 4.34 -8.99
N ILE A 212 20.48 4.61 -10.24
CA ILE A 212 21.39 4.57 -11.38
C ILE A 212 21.32 5.91 -12.13
N ASN A 213 22.45 6.64 -12.05
CA ASN A 213 22.97 7.62 -13.02
C ASN A 213 22.31 9.00 -13.16
N ASN A 214 22.46 9.88 -12.15
CA ASN A 214 22.38 11.34 -12.39
C ASN A 214 23.67 12.11 -12.04
N ASN A 215 24.80 11.41 -11.89
CA ASN A 215 26.12 12.04 -11.88
C ASN A 215 26.84 11.70 -13.19
N ASN A 216 26.44 12.37 -14.27
CA ASN A 216 27.29 12.71 -15.42
C ASN A 216 27.03 14.18 -15.76
#